data_AF-A0A6B2DV60-F1
#
_entry.id   AF-A0A6B2DV60-F1
#
_cell.length_a   1.000
_cell.length_b   1.000
_cell.length_c   1.000
_cell.angle_alpha   90.00
_cell.angle_beta   90.00
_cell.angle_gamma   90.00
#
_symmetry.space_group_name_H-M   'P 1'
#
loop_
_entity.id
_entity.type
_entity.pdbx_description
1 polymer ?
#
loop_
_entity_poly.entity_id
_entity_poly.type
_entity_poly.pdbx_seq_one_letter_code
_entity_poly.pdbx_strand_id
1 'polypeptide(L)'
;MDVPPYARLRGHVPPGSSWGVFDRDPERGTANFAGPAQVLDALSAVTRGAVFSLDYALDAFDPPMARARSAPRHELLAAHAEARDDVLREFYLQATSQVDGLRHRRASGHGFYNGVPDEDIRAGHPALGVQRWAEKPIAGRGLLLDLEGLLAAEGTPLDHRRGPALDVDVLERALRAQHERVRPGDLVLVHTGWARWYLGASPEVRAEVRDARRATGFRQTRELPEWLWDNQVALFATDTFAVEVLPVVSDAFLADAPEDAGMMHQELIAKLGVPLGELWNLTGLVADSRAHGRWDALVTVKPLHLVGGVGSPPNATALR
;
A
#
# COMPACT_ATOMS: atom_id res chain seq x y z
N MET A 1 1.89 14.11 17.05
CA MET A 1 3.33 14.30 16.84
C MET A 1 3.47 15.57 16.02
N ASP A 2 4.31 16.51 16.44
CA ASP A 2 4.56 17.72 15.65
C ASP A 2 5.65 17.38 14.63
N VAL A 3 5.34 17.49 13.34
CA VAL A 3 6.28 17.21 12.23
C VAL A 3 6.27 18.40 11.28
N PRO A 4 7.40 18.71 10.63
CA PRO A 4 7.44 19.83 9.70
C PRO A 4 6.51 19.56 8.50
N PRO A 5 5.92 20.60 7.87
CA PRO A 5 5.16 20.41 6.62
C PRO A 5 6.08 19.93 5.50
N TYR A 6 5.53 19.25 4.49
CA TYR A 6 6.28 18.67 3.37
C TYR A 6 7.13 19.72 2.64
N ALA A 7 6.62 20.96 2.54
CA ALA A 7 7.34 22.08 1.98
C ALA A 7 8.73 22.31 2.60
N ARG A 8 8.92 22.00 3.90
CA ARG A 8 10.21 22.06 4.60
C ARG A 8 11.09 20.85 4.29
N LEU A 9 10.51 19.66 4.11
CA LEU A 9 11.25 18.45 3.73
C LEU A 9 11.96 18.58 2.38
N ARG A 10 11.48 19.47 1.49
CA ARG A 10 12.16 19.77 0.22
C ARG A 10 13.61 20.26 0.40
N GLY A 11 13.95 20.81 1.57
CA GLY A 11 15.32 21.21 1.90
C GLY A 11 16.19 20.11 2.52
N HIS A 12 15.64 18.92 2.78
CA HIS A 12 16.38 17.79 3.34
C HIS A 12 17.26 17.12 2.27
N VAL A 13 18.10 16.17 2.71
CA VAL A 13 18.92 15.33 1.84
C VAL A 13 18.55 13.86 2.12
N PRO A 14 17.91 13.15 1.17
CA PRO A 14 17.41 13.62 -0.12
C PRO A 14 16.31 14.70 -0.03
N PRO A 15 16.12 15.54 -1.07
CA PRO A 15 15.01 16.49 -1.12
C PRO A 15 13.66 15.77 -1.02
N GLY A 16 12.78 16.26 -0.15
CA GLY A 16 11.45 15.70 0.10
C GLY A 16 11.44 14.53 1.09
N SER A 17 12.54 14.26 1.78
CA SER A 17 12.65 13.12 2.70
C SER A 17 12.29 13.45 4.14
N SER A 18 11.66 12.49 4.82
CA SER A 18 11.40 12.53 6.27
C SER A 18 12.57 12.01 7.10
N TRP A 19 13.78 11.95 6.52
CA TRP A 19 14.92 11.33 7.17
C TRP A 19 15.28 12.08 8.46
N GLY A 20 15.41 11.33 9.55
CA GLY A 20 15.68 11.88 10.88
C GLY A 20 14.50 12.57 11.56
N VAL A 21 13.27 12.51 11.01
CA VAL A 21 12.08 13.14 11.64
C VAL A 21 11.51 12.28 12.78
N PHE A 22 11.61 10.96 12.70
CA PHE A 22 11.02 10.05 13.71
C PHE A 22 12.07 9.53 14.70
N ASP A 23 12.05 10.03 15.94
CA ASP A 23 13.06 9.67 16.95
C ASP A 23 12.81 8.34 17.68
N ARG A 24 11.55 7.98 17.93
CA ARG A 24 11.22 6.86 18.83
C ARG A 24 11.40 5.48 18.19
N ASP A 25 10.83 5.31 17.01
CA ASP A 25 10.91 4.06 16.24
C ASP A 25 11.24 4.41 14.78
N PRO A 26 12.45 4.91 14.48
CA PRO A 26 12.79 5.45 13.16
C PRO A 26 12.53 4.47 12.03
N GLU A 27 12.78 3.18 12.23
CA GLU A 27 12.57 2.15 11.20
C GLU A 27 11.09 1.82 10.90
N ARG A 28 10.14 2.44 11.61
CA ARG A 28 8.70 2.28 11.32
C ARG A 28 8.15 3.33 10.36
N GLY A 29 8.90 4.40 10.06
CA GLY A 29 8.48 5.46 9.14
C GLY A 29 7.16 6.11 9.56
N THR A 30 6.27 6.37 8.59
CA THR A 30 4.98 7.04 8.86
C THR A 30 4.02 6.20 9.69
N ALA A 31 4.24 4.88 9.84
CA ALA A 31 3.46 4.05 10.77
C ALA A 31 3.53 4.52 12.22
N ASN A 32 4.48 5.40 12.55
CA ASN A 32 4.55 6.08 13.84
C ASN A 32 3.42 7.09 14.09
N PHE A 33 2.72 7.55 13.05
CA PHE A 33 1.54 8.40 13.21
C PHE A 33 0.35 7.64 13.81
N ALA A 34 0.25 6.33 13.56
CA ALA A 34 -0.73 5.44 14.19
C ALA A 34 -0.27 5.01 15.59
N GLY A 35 -0.37 5.94 16.55
CA GLY A 35 0.03 5.73 17.94
C GLY A 35 -1.10 5.22 18.86
N PRO A 36 -0.83 5.09 20.18
CA PRO A 36 -1.84 4.60 21.14
C PRO A 36 -3.16 5.39 21.13
N ALA A 37 -3.09 6.72 20.94
CA ALA A 37 -4.28 7.57 20.87
C ALA A 37 -5.13 7.25 19.62
N GLN A 38 -4.49 7.06 18.46
CA GLN A 38 -5.15 6.68 17.22
C GLN A 38 -5.78 5.30 17.29
N VAL A 39 -5.11 4.34 17.95
CA VAL A 39 -5.67 3.00 18.20
C VAL A 39 -6.95 3.10 19.04
N LEU A 40 -6.94 3.90 20.11
CA LEU A 40 -8.12 4.10 20.96
C LEU A 40 -9.26 4.82 20.21
N ASP A 41 -8.97 5.84 19.40
CA ASP A 41 -9.97 6.54 18.58
C ASP A 41 -10.64 5.57 17.59
N ALA A 42 -9.86 4.70 16.97
CA ALA A 42 -10.32 3.69 16.03
C ALA A 42 -11.27 2.66 16.64
N LEU A 43 -11.27 2.46 17.97
CA LEU A 43 -12.23 1.55 18.61
C LEU A 43 -13.69 2.00 18.41
N SER A 44 -13.93 3.31 18.28
CA SER A 44 -15.26 3.85 17.98
C SER A 44 -15.77 3.43 16.59
N ALA A 45 -14.86 2.98 15.73
CA ALA A 45 -15.18 2.40 14.44
C ALA A 45 -15.94 1.08 14.56
N VAL A 46 -15.83 0.36 15.68
CA VAL A 46 -16.42 -0.97 15.88
C VAL A 46 -17.75 -0.86 16.65
N THR A 47 -18.86 -0.85 15.92
CA THR A 47 -20.23 -0.76 16.47
C THR A 47 -21.10 -1.99 16.16
N ARG A 48 -20.76 -2.78 15.13
CA ARG A 48 -21.58 -3.91 14.66
C ARG A 48 -20.91 -5.28 14.80
N GLY A 49 -19.60 -5.33 14.95
CA GLY A 49 -18.81 -6.57 14.92
C GLY A 49 -18.65 -7.16 13.51
N ALA A 50 -18.79 -6.36 12.45
CA ALA A 50 -18.53 -6.79 11.08
C ALA A 50 -17.01 -6.86 10.84
N VAL A 51 -16.54 -7.97 10.27
CA VAL A 51 -15.10 -8.22 10.05
C VAL A 51 -14.85 -8.51 8.57
N PHE A 52 -13.83 -7.87 8.01
CA PHE A 52 -13.46 -8.00 6.62
C PHE A 52 -11.98 -8.36 6.51
N SER A 53 -11.66 -9.47 5.82
CA SER A 53 -10.31 -9.72 5.32
C SER A 53 -10.03 -8.74 4.18
N LEU A 54 -8.89 -8.08 4.23
CA LEU A 54 -8.43 -7.15 3.18
C LEU A 54 -7.36 -7.79 2.27
N ASP A 55 -7.20 -9.11 2.37
CA ASP A 55 -6.24 -9.88 1.61
C ASP A 55 -6.97 -10.74 0.57
N TYR A 56 -6.37 -10.87 -0.62
CA TYR A 56 -6.71 -11.90 -1.57
C TYR A 56 -5.97 -13.21 -1.26
N ALA A 57 -6.46 -14.33 -1.81
CA ALA A 57 -5.72 -15.58 -1.79
C ALA A 57 -4.32 -15.41 -2.41
N LEU A 58 -3.35 -16.21 -1.96
CA LEU A 58 -1.95 -16.08 -2.38
C LEU A 58 -1.73 -16.33 -3.89
N ASP A 59 -2.63 -17.08 -4.52
CA ASP A 59 -2.65 -17.43 -5.93
C ASP A 59 -3.68 -16.64 -6.76
N ALA A 60 -4.41 -15.70 -6.13
CA ALA A 60 -5.53 -15.01 -6.78
C ALA A 60 -5.13 -14.33 -8.11
N PHE A 61 -3.91 -13.80 -8.17
CA PHE A 61 -3.40 -13.09 -9.34
C PHE A 61 -2.60 -13.97 -10.31
N ASP A 62 -2.69 -15.29 -10.27
CA ASP A 62 -1.91 -16.17 -11.18
C ASP A 62 -2.41 -16.13 -12.65
N PRO A 63 -1.54 -15.90 -13.66
CA PRO A 63 -0.16 -15.43 -13.56
C PRO A 63 -0.05 -13.98 -13.11
N PRO A 64 0.89 -13.64 -12.19
CA PRO A 64 1.01 -12.28 -11.65
C PRO A 64 1.24 -11.23 -12.74
N MET A 65 0.75 -10.01 -12.49
CA MET A 65 0.98 -8.86 -13.37
C MET A 65 2.49 -8.56 -13.51
N ALA A 66 3.26 -8.63 -12.43
CA ALA A 66 4.72 -8.64 -12.52
C ALA A 66 5.23 -9.95 -13.13
N ARG A 67 5.71 -9.88 -14.39
CA ARG A 67 6.18 -11.04 -15.17
C ARG A 67 7.34 -11.84 -14.54
N ALA A 68 8.09 -11.22 -13.63
CA ALA A 68 9.21 -11.83 -12.93
C ALA A 68 8.81 -12.61 -11.66
N ARG A 69 7.51 -12.60 -11.30
CA ARG A 69 6.96 -13.26 -10.12
C ARG A 69 6.06 -14.43 -10.54
N SER A 70 5.93 -15.42 -9.68
CA SER A 70 4.98 -16.53 -9.80
C SER A 70 4.09 -16.61 -8.55
N ALA A 71 2.93 -17.24 -8.69
CA ALA A 71 2.14 -17.67 -7.53
C ALA A 71 2.90 -18.76 -6.75
N PRO A 72 2.75 -18.82 -5.41
CA PRO A 72 3.42 -19.85 -4.63
C PRO A 72 2.88 -21.24 -5.01
N ARG A 73 3.76 -22.24 -5.00
CA ARG A 73 3.35 -23.64 -5.11
C ARG A 73 3.11 -24.22 -3.72
N HIS A 74 1.86 -24.63 -3.47
CA HIS A 74 1.46 -25.29 -2.23
C HIS A 74 1.59 -26.81 -2.36
N GLU A 75 2.36 -27.42 -1.46
CA GLU A 75 2.58 -28.86 -1.37
C GLU A 75 2.23 -29.36 0.03
N LEU A 76 1.38 -30.39 0.11
CA LEU A 76 1.06 -31.07 1.36
C LEU A 76 2.06 -32.21 1.60
N LEU A 77 2.68 -32.19 2.77
CA LEU A 77 3.60 -33.21 3.26
C LEU A 77 2.88 -34.09 4.29
N ALA A 78 3.27 -35.37 4.39
CA ALA A 78 2.68 -36.28 5.37
C ALA A 78 3.76 -37.21 5.94
N ALA A 79 3.93 -37.20 7.26
CA ALA A 79 4.76 -38.20 7.95
C ALA A 79 4.08 -39.58 8.01
N HIS A 80 2.74 -39.59 8.09
CA HIS A 80 1.88 -40.77 8.03
C HIS A 80 0.43 -40.38 7.64
N ALA A 81 -0.46 -41.37 7.50
CA ALA A 81 -1.81 -41.18 6.97
C ALA A 81 -2.66 -40.13 7.71
N GLU A 82 -2.40 -39.89 8.99
CA GLU A 82 -3.17 -39.01 9.89
C GLU A 82 -2.47 -37.67 10.20
N ALA A 83 -1.29 -37.39 9.63
CA ALA A 83 -0.56 -36.14 9.83
C ALA A 83 -0.36 -35.38 8.51
N ARG A 84 -0.60 -34.07 8.51
CA ARG A 84 -0.37 -33.18 7.35
C ARG A 84 0.38 -31.94 7.80
N ASP A 85 1.47 -31.64 7.10
CA ASP A 85 2.16 -30.35 7.10
C ASP A 85 2.07 -29.78 5.68
N ASP A 86 2.43 -28.50 5.50
CA ASP A 86 2.51 -27.88 4.18
C ASP A 86 3.85 -27.16 3.96
N VAL A 87 4.14 -26.90 2.69
CA VAL A 87 5.21 -26.00 2.27
C VAL A 87 4.74 -25.14 1.11
N LEU A 88 5.08 -23.84 1.18
CA LEU A 88 4.95 -22.91 0.07
C LEU A 88 6.32 -22.73 -0.57
N ARG A 89 6.44 -23.12 -1.84
CA ARG A 89 7.65 -22.91 -2.66
C ARG A 89 7.45 -21.70 -3.57
N GLU A 90 8.55 -21.03 -3.91
CA GLU A 90 8.54 -19.85 -4.80
C GLU A 90 7.58 -18.76 -4.32
N PHE A 91 7.55 -18.54 -3.01
CA PHE A 91 6.65 -17.57 -2.41
C PHE A 91 7.19 -16.14 -2.55
N TYR A 92 6.85 -15.50 -3.67
CA TYR A 92 7.11 -14.07 -3.86
C TYR A 92 6.18 -13.25 -2.96
N LEU A 93 6.74 -12.55 -1.98
CA LEU A 93 6.00 -11.73 -1.01
C LEU A 93 5.29 -10.51 -1.63
N GLN A 94 5.53 -10.27 -2.92
CA GLN A 94 4.96 -9.20 -3.73
C GLN A 94 4.05 -9.73 -4.87
N ALA A 95 3.55 -10.97 -4.79
CA ALA A 95 2.74 -11.57 -5.86
C ALA A 95 1.23 -11.37 -5.73
N THR A 96 0.72 -11.05 -4.54
CA THR A 96 -0.71 -10.84 -4.24
C THR A 96 -0.87 -9.59 -3.36
N SER A 97 -1.96 -9.45 -2.59
CA SER A 97 -2.08 -8.44 -1.54
C SER A 97 -0.80 -8.35 -0.71
N GLN A 98 -0.22 -7.16 -0.63
CA GLN A 98 1.06 -6.94 0.01
C GLN A 98 1.12 -5.60 0.75
N VAL A 99 2.08 -5.52 1.66
CA VAL A 99 2.63 -4.27 2.18
C VAL A 99 4.12 -4.25 1.85
N ASP A 100 4.55 -3.22 1.15
CA ASP A 100 5.94 -2.97 0.83
C ASP A 100 6.65 -2.29 2.01
N GLY A 101 7.81 -2.84 2.35
CA GLY A 101 8.67 -2.39 3.44
C GLY A 101 9.55 -1.22 3.03
N LEU A 102 10.14 -0.56 4.03
CA LEU A 102 11.00 0.63 3.83
C LEU A 102 12.33 0.34 3.11
N ARG A 103 12.58 -0.94 2.81
CA ARG A 103 13.71 -1.44 2.03
C ARG A 103 13.31 -2.04 0.67
N HIS A 104 12.07 -1.85 0.22
CA HIS A 104 11.61 -2.31 -1.10
C HIS A 104 12.18 -1.47 -2.25
N ARG A 105 12.34 -0.16 -2.02
CA ARG A 105 12.98 0.78 -2.93
C ARG A 105 13.92 1.68 -2.15
N ARG A 106 15.00 2.09 -2.82
CA ARG A 106 15.95 3.09 -2.32
C ARG A 106 15.71 4.43 -3.00
N ALA A 107 16.15 5.49 -2.34
CA ALA A 107 16.27 6.79 -2.97
C ALA A 107 17.51 6.78 -3.88
N SER A 108 17.32 7.13 -5.16
CA SER A 108 18.42 7.13 -6.13
C SER A 108 19.53 8.08 -5.68
N GLY A 109 20.78 7.64 -5.76
CA GLY A 109 21.95 8.41 -5.31
C GLY A 109 22.10 8.62 -3.79
N HIS A 110 21.11 8.24 -2.97
CA HIS A 110 21.10 8.56 -1.52
C HIS A 110 21.10 7.34 -0.59
N GLY A 111 20.40 6.25 -0.93
CA GLY A 111 20.32 5.04 -0.09
C GLY A 111 18.90 4.69 0.32
N PHE A 112 18.73 3.76 1.26
CA PHE A 112 17.42 3.39 1.78
C PHE A 112 16.94 4.37 2.85
N TYR A 113 15.71 4.18 3.35
CA TYR A 113 15.11 5.07 4.33
C TYR A 113 16.04 5.37 5.52
N ASN A 114 16.13 6.64 5.93
CA ASN A 114 17.09 7.13 6.94
C ASN A 114 18.58 6.91 6.60
N GLY A 115 18.93 6.74 5.33
CA GLY A 115 20.32 6.58 4.89
C GLY A 115 20.91 5.21 5.22
N VAL A 116 20.07 4.20 5.47
CA VAL A 116 20.54 2.82 5.70
C VAL A 116 21.30 2.33 4.47
N PRO A 117 22.52 1.79 4.64
CA PRO A 117 23.40 1.45 3.53
C PRO A 117 23.04 0.10 2.90
N ASP A 118 23.47 -0.11 1.65
CA ASP A 118 23.12 -1.30 0.86
C ASP A 118 23.59 -2.62 1.51
N GLU A 119 24.73 -2.64 2.21
CA GLU A 119 25.25 -3.84 2.89
C GLU A 119 24.32 -4.37 4.00
N ASP A 120 23.49 -3.50 4.57
CA ASP A 120 22.50 -3.84 5.58
C ASP A 120 21.19 -4.35 4.94
N ILE A 121 21.02 -4.14 3.64
CA ILE A 121 19.87 -4.61 2.86
C ILE A 121 20.14 -6.00 2.27
N ARG A 122 20.32 -6.97 3.16
CA ARG A 122 20.44 -8.40 2.83
C ARG A 122 19.51 -9.28 3.67
N ALA A 123 19.25 -10.50 3.20
CA ALA A 123 18.40 -11.46 3.89
C ALA A 123 18.90 -11.74 5.32
N GLY A 124 17.97 -11.78 6.29
CA GLY A 124 18.26 -12.00 7.70
C GLY A 124 18.87 -10.82 8.45
N HIS A 125 19.21 -9.71 7.77
CA HIS A 125 19.67 -8.49 8.44
C HIS A 125 18.48 -7.58 8.79
N PRO A 126 18.34 -7.10 10.04
CA PRO A 126 17.08 -6.53 10.52
C PRO A 126 16.78 -5.12 10.01
N ALA A 127 17.77 -4.36 9.55
CA ALA A 127 17.56 -2.96 9.17
C ALA A 127 16.37 -2.79 8.20
N LEU A 128 15.41 -1.93 8.58
CA LEU A 128 14.22 -1.57 7.80
C LEU A 128 13.32 -2.75 7.39
N GLY A 129 13.50 -3.91 8.01
CA GLY A 129 12.73 -5.10 7.65
C GLY A 129 11.31 -5.05 8.19
N VAL A 130 10.39 -5.72 7.49
CA VAL A 130 8.96 -5.76 7.86
C VAL A 130 8.69 -6.33 9.26
N GLN A 131 9.65 -7.03 9.88
CA GLN A 131 9.52 -7.47 11.26
C GLN A 131 9.30 -6.31 12.25
N ARG A 132 9.75 -5.09 11.93
CA ARG A 132 9.46 -3.89 12.77
C ARG A 132 7.96 -3.63 12.90
N TRP A 133 7.19 -3.96 11.87
CA TRP A 133 5.72 -3.89 11.89
C TRP A 133 5.08 -5.19 12.37
N ALA A 134 5.78 -6.33 12.38
CA ALA A 134 5.29 -7.55 13.03
C ALA A 134 5.42 -7.50 14.56
N GLU A 135 6.53 -6.95 15.06
CA GLU A 135 6.82 -6.71 16.48
C GLU A 135 5.88 -5.65 17.07
N LYS A 136 5.61 -4.59 16.30
CA LYS A 136 4.65 -3.53 16.64
C LYS A 136 3.67 -3.30 15.47
N PRO A 137 2.58 -4.10 15.41
CA PRO A 137 1.55 -4.02 14.37
C PRO A 137 1.06 -2.60 14.13
N ILE A 138 0.70 -2.33 12.88
CA ILE A 138 0.06 -1.07 12.51
C ILE A 138 -1.43 -1.26 12.79
N ALA A 139 -1.97 -0.44 13.68
CA ALA A 139 -3.39 -0.46 14.01
C ALA A 139 -3.88 0.97 14.18
N GLY A 140 -5.09 1.25 13.71
CA GLY A 140 -5.65 2.59 13.77
C GLY A 140 -6.92 2.71 12.94
N ARG A 141 -7.34 3.95 12.74
CA ARG A 141 -8.54 4.25 11.95
C ARG A 141 -8.21 4.07 10.48
N GLY A 142 -8.81 3.07 9.86
CA GLY A 142 -8.84 2.93 8.41
C GLY A 142 -9.89 3.85 7.82
N LEU A 143 -9.52 4.70 6.88
CA LEU A 143 -10.44 5.55 6.13
C LEU A 143 -10.52 5.05 4.68
N LEU A 144 -11.69 4.54 4.30
CA LEU A 144 -11.95 4.06 2.94
C LEU A 144 -12.37 5.22 2.03
N LEU A 145 -11.70 5.38 0.89
CA LEU A 145 -12.05 6.32 -0.17
C LEU A 145 -12.50 5.53 -1.42
N ASP A 146 -13.76 5.68 -1.81
CA ASP A 146 -14.38 5.00 -2.93
C ASP A 146 -14.31 5.85 -4.21
N LEU A 147 -13.16 5.77 -4.88
CA LEU A 147 -12.94 6.49 -6.13
C LEU A 147 -13.76 5.90 -7.28
N GLU A 148 -13.98 4.59 -7.29
CA GLU A 148 -14.86 3.95 -8.29
C GLU A 148 -16.27 4.52 -8.22
N GLY A 149 -16.86 4.54 -7.02
CA GLY A 149 -18.22 5.04 -6.80
C GLY A 149 -18.34 6.53 -7.14
N LEU A 150 -17.37 7.33 -6.70
CA LEU A 150 -17.29 8.77 -7.03
C LEU A 150 -17.28 9.00 -8.54
N LEU A 151 -16.31 8.42 -9.23
CA LEU A 151 -16.09 8.70 -10.65
C LEU A 151 -17.23 8.16 -11.52
N ALA A 152 -17.88 7.07 -11.11
CA ALA A 152 -19.11 6.59 -11.75
C ALA A 152 -20.29 7.57 -11.57
N ALA A 153 -20.46 8.14 -10.37
CA ALA A 153 -21.51 9.12 -10.10
C ALA A 153 -21.31 10.44 -10.85
N GLU A 154 -20.06 10.81 -11.13
CA GLU A 154 -19.70 11.98 -11.96
C GLU A 154 -19.80 11.69 -13.48
N GLY A 155 -20.13 10.47 -13.88
CA GLY A 155 -20.29 10.09 -15.29
C GLY A 155 -18.98 9.77 -16.01
N THR A 156 -17.89 9.58 -15.27
CA THR A 156 -16.55 9.24 -15.79
C THR A 156 -16.02 7.94 -15.16
N PRO A 157 -16.71 6.79 -15.32
CA PRO A 157 -16.29 5.54 -14.71
C PRO A 157 -14.89 5.11 -15.17
N LEU A 158 -14.14 4.45 -14.28
CA LEU A 158 -12.77 4.01 -14.54
C LEU A 158 -12.73 2.89 -15.59
N ASP A 159 -12.00 3.13 -16.68
CA ASP A 159 -11.67 2.10 -17.68
C ASP A 159 -10.30 1.50 -17.37
N HIS A 160 -10.27 0.49 -16.49
CA HIS A 160 -9.02 -0.14 -16.08
C HIS A 160 -8.27 -0.86 -17.21
N ARG A 161 -8.94 -1.27 -18.30
CA ARG A 161 -8.25 -1.83 -19.48
C ARG A 161 -7.37 -0.77 -20.14
N ARG A 162 -7.78 0.50 -20.09
CA ARG A 162 -6.99 1.64 -20.57
C ARG A 162 -5.97 2.17 -19.57
N GLY A 163 -6.04 1.77 -18.30
CA GLY A 163 -5.09 2.16 -17.25
C GLY A 163 -5.00 3.67 -17.03
N PRO A 164 -6.10 4.37 -16.71
CA PRO A 164 -6.07 5.82 -16.46
C PRO A 164 -5.13 6.20 -15.30
N ALA A 165 -4.49 7.35 -15.43
CA ALA A 165 -3.79 8.02 -14.35
C ALA A 165 -4.80 8.79 -13.49
N LEU A 166 -4.65 8.67 -12.17
CA LEU A 166 -5.44 9.40 -11.17
C LEU A 166 -4.63 10.58 -10.66
N ASP A 167 -5.22 11.77 -10.68
CA ASP A 167 -4.64 12.95 -10.04
C ASP A 167 -5.07 12.99 -8.57
N VAL A 168 -4.26 13.62 -7.71
CA VAL A 168 -4.45 13.60 -6.24
C VAL A 168 -5.73 14.32 -5.79
N ASP A 169 -6.27 15.24 -6.61
CA ASP A 169 -7.52 15.95 -6.32
C ASP A 169 -8.72 15.00 -6.16
N VAL A 170 -8.66 13.80 -6.76
CA VAL A 170 -9.70 12.78 -6.63
C VAL A 170 -9.87 12.32 -5.19
N LEU A 171 -8.81 12.31 -4.37
CA LEU A 171 -8.87 11.98 -2.95
C LEU A 171 -9.71 13.00 -2.19
N GLU A 172 -9.47 14.29 -2.44
CA GLU A 172 -10.21 15.40 -1.84
C GLU A 172 -11.67 15.43 -2.29
N ARG A 173 -11.94 15.07 -3.55
CA ARG A 173 -13.31 14.93 -4.06
C ARG A 173 -14.04 13.77 -3.38
N ALA A 174 -13.38 12.63 -3.20
CA ALA A 174 -13.94 11.47 -2.51
C ALA A 174 -14.26 11.80 -1.05
N LEU A 175 -13.34 12.45 -0.34
CA LEU A 175 -13.57 12.93 1.03
C LEU A 175 -14.81 13.84 1.11
N ARG A 176 -14.95 14.80 0.20
CA ARG A 176 -16.13 15.67 0.15
C ARG A 176 -17.43 14.92 -0.12
N ALA A 177 -17.43 14.00 -1.09
CA ALA A 177 -18.61 13.21 -1.45
C ALA A 177 -19.03 12.24 -0.34
N GLN A 178 -18.07 11.73 0.43
CA GLN A 178 -18.30 10.84 1.56
C GLN A 178 -18.57 11.58 2.87
N HIS A 179 -18.46 12.91 2.88
CA HIS A 179 -18.51 13.75 4.10
C HIS A 179 -17.46 13.39 5.15
N GLU A 180 -16.28 12.96 4.69
CA GLU A 180 -15.18 12.52 5.53
C GLU A 180 -14.01 13.50 5.54
N ARG A 181 -13.10 13.30 6.49
CA ARG A 181 -11.83 14.02 6.59
C ARG A 181 -10.73 13.06 7.05
N VAL A 182 -9.55 13.20 6.46
CA VAL A 182 -8.34 12.55 6.97
C VAL A 182 -7.99 13.14 8.33
N ARG A 183 -7.58 12.28 9.25
CA ARG A 183 -7.04 12.66 10.57
C ARG A 183 -5.61 12.14 10.67
N PRO A 184 -4.77 12.82 11.48
CA PRO A 184 -3.42 12.33 11.76
C PRO A 184 -3.38 10.88 12.25
N GLY A 185 -2.61 10.07 11.52
CA GLY A 185 -2.42 8.65 11.79
C GLY A 185 -3.45 7.71 11.17
N ASP A 186 -4.32 8.21 10.29
CA ASP A 186 -5.19 7.36 9.50
C ASP A 186 -4.40 6.39 8.61
N LEU A 187 -4.97 5.20 8.45
CA LEU A 187 -4.60 4.26 7.41
C LEU A 187 -5.56 4.52 6.24
N VAL A 188 -5.07 5.14 5.17
CA VAL A 188 -5.92 5.50 4.02
C VAL A 188 -6.01 4.32 3.07
N LEU A 189 -7.24 3.87 2.80
CA LEU A 189 -7.56 2.75 1.92
C LEU A 189 -8.27 3.28 0.68
N VAL A 190 -7.66 3.17 -0.50
CA VAL A 190 -8.22 3.69 -1.75
C VAL A 190 -8.79 2.56 -2.57
N HIS A 191 -10.11 2.55 -2.76
CA HIS A 191 -10.81 1.63 -3.63
C HIS A 191 -11.01 2.25 -5.00
N THR A 192 -10.31 1.72 -6.01
CA THR A 192 -10.48 2.08 -7.42
C THR A 192 -11.27 1.03 -8.19
N GLY A 193 -11.45 -0.18 -7.65
CA GLY A 193 -12.05 -1.33 -8.32
C GLY A 193 -11.08 -2.17 -9.16
N TRP A 194 -9.77 -1.86 -9.13
CA TRP A 194 -8.81 -2.42 -10.10
C TRP A 194 -8.60 -3.92 -9.91
N ALA A 195 -8.32 -4.37 -8.67
CA ALA A 195 -8.11 -5.78 -8.39
C ALA A 195 -9.34 -6.62 -8.74
N ARG A 196 -10.54 -6.16 -8.35
CA ARG A 196 -11.81 -6.83 -8.69
C ARG A 196 -12.01 -6.91 -10.20
N TRP A 197 -11.77 -5.83 -10.93
CA TRP A 197 -11.85 -5.82 -12.39
C TRP A 197 -10.87 -6.80 -13.02
N TYR A 198 -9.60 -6.79 -12.59
CA TYR A 198 -8.56 -7.64 -13.15
C TYR A 198 -8.86 -9.13 -12.95
N LEU A 199 -9.33 -9.51 -11.76
CA LEU A 199 -9.72 -10.89 -11.44
C LEU A 199 -10.98 -11.36 -12.19
N GLY A 200 -11.87 -10.43 -12.55
CA GLY A 200 -13.07 -10.72 -13.35
C GLY A 200 -12.86 -10.65 -14.86
N ALA A 201 -11.69 -10.19 -15.33
CA ALA A 201 -11.38 -10.04 -16.74
C ALA A 201 -11.04 -11.39 -17.39
N SER A 202 -11.26 -11.51 -18.71
CA SER A 202 -10.89 -12.72 -19.44
C SER A 202 -9.36 -12.90 -19.49
N PRO A 203 -8.85 -14.14 -19.67
CA PRO A 203 -7.42 -14.39 -19.79
C PRO A 203 -6.74 -13.54 -20.86
N GLU A 204 -7.42 -13.26 -21.97
CA GLU A 204 -6.90 -12.45 -23.08
C GLU A 204 -6.73 -10.98 -22.66
N VAL A 205 -7.71 -10.42 -21.94
CA VAL A 205 -7.63 -9.04 -21.43
C VAL A 205 -6.53 -8.94 -20.37
N ARG A 206 -6.43 -9.93 -19.47
CA ARG A 206 -5.36 -10.00 -18.48
C ARG A 206 -3.98 -10.07 -19.14
N ALA A 207 -3.84 -10.88 -20.19
CA ALA A 207 -2.61 -10.98 -20.97
C ALA A 207 -2.27 -9.66 -21.68
N GLU A 208 -3.25 -9.02 -22.32
CA GLU A 208 -3.08 -7.73 -23.01
C GLU A 208 -2.52 -6.65 -22.07
N VAL A 209 -3.16 -6.41 -20.92
CA VAL A 209 -2.71 -5.36 -19.99
C VAL A 209 -1.38 -5.73 -19.33
N ARG A 210 -1.15 -7.02 -19.06
CA ARG A 210 0.13 -7.52 -18.55
C ARG A 210 1.26 -7.32 -19.55
N ASP A 211 0.97 -7.50 -20.82
CA ASP A 211 1.95 -7.35 -21.89
C ASP A 211 2.31 -5.89 -22.16
N ALA A 212 1.30 -5.02 -22.08
CA ALA A 212 1.49 -3.58 -22.16
C ALA A 212 2.04 -2.96 -20.86
N ARG A 213 2.22 -3.74 -19.78
CA ARG A 213 2.48 -3.25 -18.41
C ARG A 213 1.56 -2.09 -18.04
N ARG A 214 0.26 -2.30 -18.19
CA ARG A 214 -0.75 -1.25 -18.07
C ARG A 214 -1.60 -1.46 -16.83
N ALA A 215 -1.65 -0.46 -15.96
CA ALA A 215 -2.43 -0.50 -14.73
C ALA A 215 -2.89 0.91 -14.34
N THR A 216 -4.12 1.01 -13.81
CA THR A 216 -4.60 2.24 -13.18
C THR A 216 -3.81 2.51 -11.91
N GLY A 217 -3.55 3.78 -11.63
CA GLY A 217 -2.93 4.23 -10.39
C GLY A 217 -2.77 5.74 -10.39
N PHE A 218 -2.14 6.27 -9.34
CA PHE A 218 -1.85 7.70 -9.23
C PHE A 218 -0.77 8.15 -10.21
N ARG A 219 -0.94 9.33 -10.78
CA ARG A 219 0.11 9.99 -11.55
C ARG A 219 1.36 10.17 -10.69
N GLN A 220 2.53 9.98 -11.29
CA GLN A 220 3.81 10.24 -10.65
C GLN A 220 4.05 11.74 -10.46
N THR A 221 3.46 12.35 -9.44
CA THR A 221 3.65 13.76 -9.08
C THR A 221 4.09 13.92 -7.63
N ARG A 222 4.60 15.11 -7.30
CA ARG A 222 4.96 15.46 -5.91
C ARG A 222 3.74 15.69 -5.02
N GLU A 223 2.55 15.84 -5.60
CA GLU A 223 1.33 16.14 -4.86
C GLU A 223 0.92 14.96 -3.97
N LEU A 224 1.16 13.71 -4.38
CA LEU A 224 0.77 12.55 -3.57
C LEU A 224 1.66 12.42 -2.32
N PRO A 225 3.01 12.41 -2.43
CA PRO A 225 3.88 12.47 -1.26
C PRO A 225 3.55 13.64 -0.32
N GLU A 226 3.30 14.83 -0.88
CA GLU A 226 2.91 16.02 -0.11
C GLU A 226 1.60 15.81 0.64
N TRP A 227 0.55 15.33 -0.04
CA TRP A 227 -0.75 15.07 0.55
C TRP A 227 -0.67 14.04 1.67
N LEU A 228 0.07 12.94 1.48
CA LEU A 228 0.23 11.90 2.49
C LEU A 228 0.94 12.42 3.74
N TRP A 229 2.03 13.18 3.54
CA TRP A 229 2.82 13.70 4.63
C TRP A 229 2.08 14.77 5.43
N ASP A 230 1.48 15.75 4.75
CA ASP A 230 0.81 16.87 5.41
C ASP A 230 -0.49 16.45 6.12
N ASN A 231 -1.14 15.38 5.66
CA ASN A 231 -2.24 14.74 6.39
C ASN A 231 -1.77 13.72 7.46
N GLN A 232 -0.46 13.51 7.60
CA GLN A 232 0.15 12.56 8.55
C GLN A 232 -0.42 11.13 8.40
N VAL A 233 -0.55 10.66 7.15
CA VAL A 233 -1.06 9.32 6.83
C VAL A 233 -0.07 8.26 7.30
N ALA A 234 -0.55 7.31 8.11
CA ALA A 234 0.29 6.27 8.72
C ALA A 234 0.60 5.11 7.76
N LEU A 235 -0.31 4.82 6.86
CA LEU A 235 -0.22 3.77 5.84
C LEU A 235 -1.12 4.17 4.68
N PHE A 236 -0.66 3.93 3.45
CA PHE A 236 -1.44 4.17 2.25
C PHE A 236 -1.57 2.87 1.47
N ALA A 237 -2.79 2.38 1.29
CA ALA A 237 -3.07 1.16 0.57
C ALA A 237 -4.09 1.39 -0.54
N THR A 238 -3.91 0.69 -1.64
CA THR A 238 -4.84 0.70 -2.77
C THR A 238 -5.18 -0.73 -3.18
N ASP A 239 -6.29 -0.90 -3.90
CA ASP A 239 -6.61 -2.13 -4.61
C ASP A 239 -5.98 -2.18 -6.02
N THR A 240 -5.02 -1.30 -6.32
CA THR A 240 -4.27 -1.26 -7.58
C THR A 240 -3.00 -2.10 -7.52
N PHE A 241 -2.41 -2.36 -8.69
CA PHE A 241 -1.19 -3.17 -8.80
C PHE A 241 0.07 -2.50 -8.27
N ALA A 242 0.25 -1.19 -8.47
CA ALA A 242 1.52 -0.51 -8.23
C ALA A 242 1.36 0.79 -7.43
N VAL A 243 0.15 1.10 -6.92
CA VAL A 243 -0.28 2.42 -6.42
C VAL A 243 -0.25 3.53 -7.48
N GLU A 244 0.87 3.71 -8.17
CA GLU A 244 1.06 4.62 -9.28
C GLU A 244 0.68 3.99 -10.64
N VAL A 245 0.33 4.84 -11.60
CA VAL A 245 -0.11 4.41 -12.93
C VAL A 245 1.04 3.76 -13.71
N LEU A 246 0.73 2.72 -14.48
CA LEU A 246 1.66 2.15 -15.45
C LEU A 246 1.09 2.23 -16.88
N PRO A 247 1.92 2.57 -17.89
CA PRO A 247 3.32 2.97 -17.79
C PRO A 247 3.52 4.33 -17.12
N VAL A 248 4.75 4.61 -16.67
CA VAL A 248 5.14 5.91 -16.09
C VAL A 248 4.83 7.05 -17.08
N VAL A 249 4.27 8.16 -16.57
CA VAL A 249 3.94 9.33 -17.39
C VAL A 249 5.19 10.12 -17.80
N SER A 250 5.11 10.87 -18.89
CA SER A 250 6.26 11.56 -19.50
C SER A 250 6.91 12.65 -18.64
N ASP A 251 6.16 13.23 -17.70
CA ASP A 251 6.55 14.32 -16.81
C ASP A 251 6.83 13.86 -15.36
N ALA A 252 7.05 12.57 -15.18
CA ALA A 252 7.32 11.93 -13.90
C ALA A 252 8.71 12.27 -13.33
N PHE A 253 9.14 11.53 -12.29
CA PHE A 253 10.41 11.68 -11.58
C PHE A 253 11.65 11.26 -12.40
N LEU A 254 11.69 11.50 -13.72
CA LEU A 254 12.77 11.00 -14.60
C LEU A 254 14.17 11.47 -14.18
N ALA A 255 14.28 12.66 -13.60
CA ALA A 255 15.55 13.20 -13.09
C ALA A 255 15.89 12.67 -11.68
N ASP A 256 14.88 12.45 -10.83
CA ASP A 256 15.06 11.99 -9.45
C ASP A 256 15.15 10.45 -9.34
N ALA A 257 14.63 9.73 -10.33
CA ALA A 257 14.46 8.27 -10.39
C ALA A 257 14.92 7.64 -11.72
N PRO A 258 16.10 7.97 -12.27
CA PRO A 258 16.49 7.48 -13.59
C PRO A 258 16.59 5.94 -13.67
N GLU A 259 16.94 5.27 -12.57
CA GLU A 259 17.09 3.82 -12.45
C GLU A 259 15.77 3.07 -12.43
N ASP A 260 14.67 3.75 -12.05
CA ASP A 260 13.31 3.21 -12.04
C ASP A 260 12.43 3.95 -13.08
N ALA A 261 13.06 4.52 -14.11
CA ALA A 261 12.40 5.19 -15.23
C ALA A 261 11.33 6.22 -14.84
N GLY A 262 11.54 6.94 -13.73
CA GLY A 262 10.61 7.97 -13.24
C GLY A 262 9.52 7.49 -12.27
N MET A 263 9.56 6.23 -11.81
CA MET A 263 8.62 5.72 -10.81
C MET A 263 8.65 6.55 -9.50
N MET A 264 7.47 6.74 -8.91
CA MET A 264 7.25 7.51 -7.67
C MET A 264 7.52 6.71 -6.39
N HIS A 265 7.58 5.38 -6.44
CA HIS A 265 7.75 4.51 -5.25
C HIS A 265 8.85 4.97 -4.28
N GLN A 266 10.00 5.43 -4.79
CA GLN A 266 11.09 5.90 -3.91
C GLN A 266 10.71 7.14 -3.10
N GLU A 267 9.85 8.00 -3.62
CA GLU A 267 9.37 9.21 -2.92
C GLU A 267 8.50 8.81 -1.72
N LEU A 268 7.68 7.76 -1.89
CA LEU A 268 6.79 7.25 -0.84
C LEU A 268 7.56 6.42 0.19
N ILE A 269 8.30 5.43 -0.27
CA ILE A 269 8.94 4.43 0.60
C ILE A 269 10.27 4.96 1.12
N ALA A 270 11.21 5.23 0.22
CA ALA A 270 12.60 5.51 0.60
C ALA A 270 12.78 6.90 1.19
N LYS A 271 12.02 7.90 0.72
CA LYS A 271 12.12 9.28 1.21
C LYS A 271 11.18 9.54 2.38
N LEU A 272 9.90 9.21 2.27
CA LEU A 272 8.92 9.51 3.32
C LEU A 272 8.73 8.41 4.37
N GLY A 273 9.09 7.16 4.08
CA GLY A 273 8.94 6.06 5.02
C GLY A 273 7.52 5.52 5.09
N VAL A 274 6.76 5.58 3.99
CA VAL A 274 5.35 5.15 3.94
C VAL A 274 5.26 3.63 3.79
N PRO A 275 4.59 2.90 4.71
CA PRO A 275 4.13 1.54 4.43
C PRO A 275 3.12 1.58 3.29
N LEU A 276 3.45 0.94 2.17
CA LEU A 276 2.68 1.04 0.93
C LEU A 276 1.93 -0.27 0.65
N GLY A 277 0.62 -0.21 0.55
CA GLY A 277 -0.23 -1.38 0.30
C GLY A 277 -0.67 -1.50 -1.15
N GLU A 278 -0.47 -2.68 -1.75
CA GLU A 278 -0.87 -2.98 -3.12
C GLU A 278 -1.79 -4.21 -3.15
N LEU A 279 -2.75 -4.20 -4.09
CA LEU A 279 -3.70 -5.28 -4.31
C LEU A 279 -4.54 -5.62 -3.06
N TRP A 280 -4.95 -4.63 -2.27
CA TRP A 280 -5.81 -4.89 -1.10
C TRP A 280 -7.25 -5.22 -1.54
N ASN A 281 -7.86 -6.23 -0.92
CA ASN A 281 -9.25 -6.61 -1.20
C ASN A 281 -10.22 -5.71 -0.44
N LEU A 282 -10.62 -4.59 -1.07
CA LEU A 282 -11.52 -3.62 -0.47
C LEU A 282 -13.01 -3.85 -0.84
N THR A 283 -13.31 -4.89 -1.64
CA THR A 283 -14.64 -5.12 -2.24
C THR A 283 -15.74 -5.29 -1.19
N GLY A 284 -15.49 -6.10 -0.15
CA GLY A 284 -16.47 -6.31 0.92
C GLY A 284 -16.69 -5.05 1.77
N LEU A 285 -15.59 -4.35 2.09
CA LEU A 285 -15.62 -3.15 2.92
C LEU A 285 -16.32 -1.97 2.22
N VAL A 286 -16.10 -1.77 0.91
CA VAL A 286 -16.77 -0.71 0.15
C VAL A 286 -18.26 -1.00 -0.03
N ALA A 287 -18.64 -2.27 -0.25
CA ALA A 287 -20.05 -2.65 -0.34
C ALA A 287 -20.79 -2.37 0.98
N ASP A 288 -20.17 -2.72 2.12
CA ASP A 288 -20.71 -2.38 3.44
C ASP A 288 -20.81 -0.87 3.66
N SER A 289 -19.80 -0.12 3.21
CA SER A 289 -19.77 1.35 3.31
C SER A 289 -20.91 2.00 2.55
N ARG A 290 -21.12 1.59 1.29
CA ARG A 290 -22.22 2.07 0.44
C ARG A 290 -23.59 1.75 1.05
N ALA A 291 -23.75 0.59 1.71
CA ALA A 291 -25.00 0.18 2.32
C ALA A 291 -25.33 0.94 3.62
N HIS A 292 -24.33 1.37 4.39
CA HIS A 292 -24.52 1.95 5.73
C HIS A 292 -24.12 3.41 5.86
N GLY A 293 -23.56 4.01 4.80
CA GLY A 293 -23.09 5.41 4.82
C GLY A 293 -21.93 5.64 5.79
N ARG A 294 -21.05 4.64 5.96
CA ARG A 294 -19.92 4.70 6.88
C ARG A 294 -18.62 4.34 6.16
N TRP A 295 -17.57 5.13 6.33
CA TRP A 295 -16.33 5.00 5.57
C TRP A 295 -15.11 4.69 6.44
N ASP A 296 -15.23 4.75 7.77
CA ASP A 296 -14.18 4.39 8.71
C ASP A 296 -14.29 2.93 9.21
N ALA A 297 -13.16 2.37 9.64
CA ALA A 297 -13.06 1.05 10.28
C ALA A 297 -11.87 1.03 11.24
N LEU A 298 -11.86 0.12 12.22
CA LEU A 298 -10.62 -0.23 12.90
C LEU A 298 -9.85 -1.16 11.96
N VAL A 299 -8.65 -0.78 11.57
CA VAL A 299 -7.80 -1.61 10.69
C VAL A 299 -6.57 -2.06 11.44
N THR A 300 -6.23 -3.34 11.29
CA THR A 300 -4.97 -3.92 11.78
C THR A 300 -4.19 -4.50 10.61
N VAL A 301 -2.89 -4.25 10.59
CA VAL A 301 -1.94 -4.78 9.60
C VAL A 301 -0.78 -5.42 10.37
N LYS A 302 -0.58 -6.71 10.15
CA LYS A 302 0.45 -7.49 10.84
C LYS A 302 1.16 -8.39 9.81
N PRO A 303 2.20 -7.87 9.14
CA PRO A 303 2.96 -8.67 8.19
C PRO A 303 3.59 -9.89 8.87
N LEU A 304 4.08 -10.82 8.05
CA LEU A 304 4.89 -11.93 8.51
C LEU A 304 6.06 -11.42 9.35
N HIS A 305 6.35 -12.13 10.45
CA HIS A 305 7.51 -11.83 11.29
C HIS A 305 8.79 -12.34 10.62
N LEU A 306 9.14 -11.74 9.48
CA LEU A 306 10.28 -12.10 8.65
C LEU A 306 11.42 -11.09 8.83
N VAL A 307 12.46 -11.48 9.54
CA VAL A 307 13.64 -10.62 9.78
C VAL A 307 14.33 -10.28 8.46
N GLY A 308 14.38 -8.97 8.16
CA GLY A 308 15.00 -8.45 6.94
C GLY A 308 14.15 -8.62 5.68
N GLY A 309 12.86 -8.95 5.82
CA GLY A 309 11.92 -9.00 4.69
C GLY A 309 11.72 -7.61 4.08
N VAL A 310 11.66 -7.55 2.74
CA VAL A 310 11.46 -6.28 1.98
C VAL A 310 9.99 -5.89 1.81
N GLY A 311 9.08 -6.82 2.10
CA GLY A 311 7.64 -6.69 2.01
C GLY A 311 7.02 -7.97 2.57
N SER A 312 5.70 -8.06 2.60
CA SER A 312 4.95 -9.21 3.10
C SER A 312 3.50 -9.15 2.64
N PRO A 313 2.76 -10.28 2.58
CA PRO A 313 1.31 -10.24 2.73
C PRO A 313 0.94 -9.39 3.96
N PRO A 314 -0.08 -8.53 3.89
CA PRO A 314 -0.33 -7.56 4.94
C PRO A 314 -1.04 -8.19 6.14
N ASN A 315 -1.76 -9.31 5.94
CA ASN A 315 -2.66 -9.91 6.93
C ASN A 315 -3.58 -8.82 7.52
N ALA A 316 -4.18 -8.05 6.62
CA ALA A 316 -4.92 -6.86 6.97
C ALA A 316 -6.38 -7.20 7.25
N THR A 317 -6.91 -6.67 8.34
CA THR A 317 -8.30 -6.89 8.77
C THR A 317 -8.94 -5.55 9.09
N ALA A 318 -10.17 -5.34 8.61
CA ALA A 318 -11.02 -4.22 9.01
C ALA A 318 -12.16 -4.70 9.90
N LEU A 319 -12.46 -3.94 10.95
CA LEU A 319 -13.55 -4.18 11.89
C LEU A 319 -14.48 -2.96 11.95
N ARG A 320 -15.79 -3.22 11.96
CA ARG A 320 -16.87 -2.23 12.05
C ARG A 320 -17.95 -2.63 13.03
#